data_AF-A0A1H5YBI1-F1
#
_entry.id   AF-A0A1H5YBI1-F1
#
_cell.length_a   1.000
_cell.length_b   1.000
_cell.length_c   1.000
_cell.angle_alpha   90.00
_cell.angle_beta   90.00
_cell.angle_gamma   90.00
#
_symmetry.space_group_name_H-M   'P 1'
#
loop_
_entity.id
_entity.type
_entity.pdbx_description
1 polymer ?
#
loop_
_entity_poly.entity_id
_entity_poly.type
_entity_poly.pdbx_seq_one_letter_code
_entity_poly.pdbx_strand_id
1 'polypeptide(L)'
;MKTFWKKFALLAVIPAVALGVSATQAHAAPAPGQISIGVGVGQEGPWDAPPREFDDMNRRAFHEGIDAARWDFQNHRMLAVDRSQNFRHPPVPRPFRDQYRNSFARGYQAAQNRMMSMRDHPGQNWDHDHDHWHY
;
A
#
# COMPACT_ATOMS: atom_id res chain seq x y z
N MET A 1 62.34 -17.98 11.33
CA MET A 1 62.58 -19.27 10.65
C MET A 1 62.07 -20.39 11.56
N LYS A 2 61.45 -21.43 10.97
CA LYS A 2 61.16 -22.79 11.52
C LYS A 2 59.99 -22.87 12.53
N THR A 3 58.78 -23.17 12.05
CA THR A 3 58.09 -24.50 11.98
C THR A 3 57.57 -24.99 13.32
N PHE A 4 56.29 -25.39 13.40
CA PHE A 4 55.91 -26.78 13.71
C PHE A 4 54.39 -27.01 13.60
N TRP A 5 54.07 -28.04 12.84
CA TRP A 5 52.77 -28.59 12.53
C TRP A 5 52.40 -29.60 13.63
N LYS A 6 51.15 -29.64 14.12
CA LYS A 6 50.34 -30.88 14.22
C LYS A 6 48.95 -30.64 14.85
N LYS A 7 48.03 -31.43 14.29
CA LYS A 7 46.58 -31.56 14.49
C LYS A 7 46.25 -32.30 15.79
N PHE A 8 45.10 -32.04 16.43
CA PHE A 8 44.17 -32.98 17.11
C PHE A 8 42.96 -32.13 17.58
N ALA A 9 41.81 -32.18 16.91
CA ALA A 9 40.66 -33.03 17.24
C ALA A 9 40.07 -32.81 18.66
N LEU A 10 38.90 -32.18 18.76
CA LEU A 10 37.69 -32.76 19.38
C LEU A 10 36.50 -31.80 19.38
N LEU A 11 35.32 -32.38 19.24
CA LEU A 11 34.01 -31.76 19.26
C LEU A 11 33.75 -30.96 20.54
N ALA A 12 33.03 -29.84 20.39
CA ALA A 12 32.00 -29.45 21.35
C ALA A 12 30.88 -28.69 20.63
N VAL A 13 29.68 -29.23 20.78
CA VAL A 13 28.39 -28.74 20.28
C VAL A 13 27.96 -27.49 21.05
N ILE A 14 27.51 -26.45 20.35
CA ILE A 14 26.46 -25.54 20.85
C ILE A 14 25.56 -25.18 19.66
N PRO A 15 24.26 -25.57 19.65
CA PRO A 15 23.31 -25.04 18.69
C PRO A 15 22.84 -23.69 19.24
N ALA A 16 23.43 -22.60 18.76
CA ALA A 16 22.80 -21.30 18.92
C ALA A 16 21.77 -21.15 17.79
N VAL A 17 20.51 -21.42 18.13
CA VAL A 17 19.35 -21.05 17.31
C VAL A 17 19.35 -19.53 17.19
N ALA A 18 19.89 -19.02 16.10
CA ALA A 18 19.73 -17.63 15.71
C ALA A 18 18.36 -17.49 15.03
N LEU A 19 17.35 -17.10 15.81
CA LEU A 19 16.13 -16.49 15.28
C LEU A 19 16.52 -15.16 14.64
N GLY A 20 16.62 -15.16 13.31
CA GLY A 20 17.04 -13.99 12.56
C GLY A 20 16.81 -14.16 11.07
N VAL A 21 15.58 -14.47 10.67
CA VAL A 21 15.18 -14.21 9.27
C VAL A 21 14.57 -12.82 9.26
N SER A 22 15.43 -11.83 9.03
CA SER A 22 15.03 -10.56 8.44
C SER A 22 14.28 -10.91 7.16
N ALA A 23 12.95 -10.77 7.15
CA ALA A 23 12.20 -10.72 5.91
C ALA A 23 12.68 -9.46 5.18
N THR A 24 13.63 -9.65 4.27
CA THR A 24 13.90 -8.72 3.20
C THR A 24 12.55 -8.36 2.58
N GLN A 25 12.18 -7.08 2.66
CA GLN A 25 11.08 -6.53 1.86
C GLN A 25 11.55 -6.54 0.41
N ALA A 26 11.59 -7.74 -0.17
CA ALA A 26 11.66 -7.92 -1.60
C ALA A 26 10.43 -7.22 -2.16
N HIS A 27 10.65 -6.37 -3.16
CA HIS A 27 9.60 -5.79 -3.96
C HIS A 27 8.81 -6.95 -4.59
N ALA A 28 7.76 -7.41 -3.92
CA ALA A 28 6.84 -8.37 -4.48
C ALA A 28 6.06 -7.62 -5.55
N ALA A 29 6.39 -7.89 -6.82
CA ALA A 29 5.47 -7.65 -7.90
C ALA A 29 4.12 -8.29 -7.51
N PRO A 30 2.98 -7.57 -7.59
CA PRO A 30 1.70 -8.18 -7.30
C PRO A 30 1.49 -9.35 -8.25
N ALA A 31 1.20 -10.52 -7.69
CA ALA A 31 0.96 -11.74 -8.44
C ALA A 31 -0.13 -11.49 -9.51
N PRO A 32 0.11 -11.84 -10.78
CA PRO A 32 -0.94 -11.76 -11.80
C PRO A 32 -1.96 -12.87 -11.56
N GLY A 33 -3.18 -12.49 -11.19
CA GLY A 33 -4.34 -13.38 -11.26
C GLY A 33 -5.10 -13.56 -9.94
N GLN A 34 -6.03 -12.65 -9.68
CA GLN A 34 -7.27 -13.01 -9.01
C GLN A 34 -8.43 -12.48 -9.86
N ILE A 35 -8.88 -13.34 -10.78
CA ILE A 35 -10.15 -13.17 -11.48
C ILE A 35 -11.24 -13.53 -10.46
N SER A 36 -11.87 -12.53 -9.85
CA SER A 36 -13.13 -12.75 -9.13
C SER A 36 -14.28 -12.60 -10.12
N ILE A 37 -14.92 -13.72 -10.44
CA ILE A 37 -16.19 -13.74 -11.17
C ILE A 37 -17.32 -13.57 -10.15
N GLY A 38 -18.02 -12.43 -10.23
CA GLY A 38 -19.15 -12.10 -9.35
C GLY A 38 -19.98 -10.94 -9.92
N VAL A 39 -21.02 -11.31 -10.68
CA VAL A 39 -22.33 -10.66 -10.90
C VAL A 39 -22.44 -9.11 -10.80
N GLY A 40 -22.40 -8.45 -11.96
CA GLY A 40 -23.40 -7.47 -12.42
C GLY A 40 -23.80 -6.25 -11.57
N VAL A 41 -22.91 -5.27 -11.41
CA VAL A 41 -23.16 -3.80 -11.55
C VAL A 41 -21.79 -3.20 -11.90
N GLY A 42 -21.70 -2.21 -12.81
CA GLY A 42 -20.44 -1.71 -13.40
C GLY A 42 -19.22 -1.79 -12.48
N GLN A 43 -18.34 -2.76 -12.73
CA GLN A 43 -17.27 -3.12 -11.80
C GLN A 43 -16.12 -2.10 -11.93
N GLU A 44 -16.32 -0.94 -11.33
CA GLU A 44 -15.26 -0.01 -10.94
C GLU A 44 -14.19 -0.85 -10.23
N GLY A 45 -12.93 -0.77 -10.67
CA GLY A 45 -11.84 -1.51 -10.04
C GLY A 45 -11.72 -1.14 -8.55
N PRO A 46 -10.80 -1.82 -7.81
CA PRO A 46 -10.52 -1.46 -6.42
C PRO A 46 -10.36 0.07 -6.26
N TRP A 47 -10.95 0.66 -5.22
CA TRP A 47 -10.95 2.12 -5.02
C TRP A 47 -9.53 2.71 -4.93
N ASP A 48 -8.56 1.87 -4.57
CA ASP A 48 -7.13 2.15 -4.45
C ASP A 48 -6.32 1.74 -5.70
N ALA A 49 -6.98 1.25 -6.75
CA ALA A 49 -6.34 0.93 -8.01
C ALA A 49 -6.16 2.19 -8.87
N PRO A 50 -4.94 2.49 -9.34
CA PRO A 50 -4.73 3.58 -10.27
C PRO A 50 -5.42 3.27 -11.62
N PRO A 51 -5.88 4.30 -12.34
CA PRO A 51 -6.43 4.15 -13.69
C PRO A 51 -5.48 3.38 -14.63
N ARG A 52 -6.05 2.56 -15.52
CA ARG A 52 -5.27 1.64 -16.36
C ARG A 52 -4.36 2.36 -17.35
N GLU A 53 -4.72 3.58 -17.72
CA GLU A 53 -3.99 4.49 -18.59
C GLU A 53 -2.80 5.20 -17.91
N PHE A 54 -2.64 5.06 -16.59
CA PHE A 54 -1.52 5.68 -15.89
C PHE A 54 -0.20 4.97 -16.25
N ASP A 55 0.80 5.79 -16.57
CA ASP A 55 2.20 5.37 -16.61
C ASP A 55 2.75 5.14 -15.18
N ASP A 56 3.99 4.67 -15.07
CA ASP A 56 4.60 4.31 -13.78
C ASP A 56 4.70 5.51 -12.82
N MET A 57 5.00 6.70 -13.34
CA MET A 57 5.07 7.91 -12.53
C MET A 57 3.70 8.26 -11.94
N ASN A 58 2.65 8.19 -12.76
CA ASN A 58 1.29 8.53 -12.33
C ASN A 58 0.71 7.47 -11.40
N ARG A 59 1.01 6.18 -11.61
CA ARG A 59 0.65 5.12 -10.66
C ARG A 59 1.29 5.35 -9.31
N ARG A 60 2.59 5.66 -9.29
CA ARG A 60 3.31 5.99 -8.06
C ARG A 60 2.71 7.21 -7.38
N ALA A 61 2.49 8.30 -8.12
CA ALA A 61 1.91 9.52 -7.57
C ALA A 61 0.52 9.28 -6.96
N PHE A 62 -0.31 8.46 -7.63
CA PHE A 62 -1.63 8.06 -7.13
C PHE A 62 -1.56 7.32 -5.79
N HIS A 63 -0.70 6.30 -5.69
CA HIS A 63 -0.51 5.58 -4.43
C HIS A 63 0.04 6.48 -3.32
N GLU A 64 1.01 7.35 -3.61
CA GLU A 64 1.52 8.32 -2.64
C GLU A 64 0.43 9.30 -2.17
N GLY A 65 -0.53 9.65 -3.03
CA GLY A 65 -1.72 10.42 -2.66
C GLY A 65 -2.63 9.69 -1.68
N ILE A 66 -2.88 8.40 -1.90
CA ILE A 66 -3.65 7.53 -0.99
C ILE A 66 -2.98 7.46 0.38
N ASP A 67 -1.67 7.23 0.41
CA ASP A 67 -0.91 7.11 1.65
C ASP A 67 -0.91 8.42 2.44
N ALA A 68 -0.80 9.57 1.76
CA ALA A 68 -0.87 10.87 2.41
C ALA A 68 -2.25 11.14 3.05
N ALA A 69 -3.34 10.85 2.34
CA ALA A 69 -4.69 11.00 2.88
C ALA A 69 -4.92 10.06 4.08
N ARG A 70 -4.45 8.81 3.96
CA ARG A 70 -4.52 7.82 5.04
C ARG A 70 -3.75 8.28 6.26
N TRP A 71 -2.54 8.79 6.08
CA TRP A 71 -1.74 9.32 7.17
C TRP A 71 -2.40 10.54 7.81
N ASP A 72 -2.96 11.47 7.03
CA ASP A 72 -3.71 12.62 7.58
C ASP A 72 -4.92 12.16 8.38
N PHE A 73 -5.68 11.18 7.88
CA PHE A 73 -6.84 10.61 8.58
C PHE A 73 -6.45 9.94 9.90
N GLN A 74 -5.42 9.09 9.90
CA GLN A 74 -4.94 8.39 11.09
C GLN A 74 -4.40 9.34 12.17
N ASN A 75 -3.77 10.44 11.76
CA ASN A 75 -3.27 11.46 12.67
C ASN A 75 -4.34 12.51 13.05
N HIS A 76 -5.62 12.24 12.75
CA HIS A 76 -6.74 13.15 12.99
C HIS A 76 -6.51 14.57 12.44
N ARG A 77 -5.75 14.69 11.36
CA ARG A 77 -5.49 15.96 10.68
C ARG A 77 -6.65 16.27 9.73
N MET A 78 -6.79 17.54 9.39
CA MET A 78 -7.68 17.95 8.30
C MET A 78 -7.17 17.34 6.99
N LEU A 79 -8.07 16.67 6.24
CA LEU A 79 -7.77 16.06 4.95
C LEU A 79 -7.64 17.15 3.88
N ALA A 80 -6.42 17.62 3.64
CA ALA A 80 -6.09 18.64 2.67
C ALA A 80 -4.82 18.27 1.90
N VAL A 81 -4.97 18.06 0.58
CA VAL A 81 -3.90 17.60 -0.33
C VAL A 81 -2.69 18.54 -0.35
N ASP A 82 -2.92 19.85 -0.22
CA ASP A 82 -1.89 20.89 -0.25
C ASP A 82 -0.95 20.84 0.96
N ARG A 83 -1.32 20.11 2.03
CA ARG A 83 -0.46 19.93 3.20
C ARG A 83 0.61 18.87 2.99
N SER A 84 0.42 17.98 2.00
CA SER A 84 1.41 16.96 1.67
C SER A 84 2.70 17.59 1.14
N GLN A 85 3.84 17.21 1.71
CA GLN A 85 5.15 17.67 1.24
C GLN A 85 5.41 17.23 -0.20
N ASN A 86 5.00 16.02 -0.58
CA ASN A 86 5.16 15.50 -1.93
C ASN A 86 4.28 16.25 -2.95
N PHE A 87 3.10 16.74 -2.54
CA PHE A 87 2.27 17.56 -3.41
C PHE A 87 2.87 18.96 -3.64
N ARG A 88 3.40 19.57 -2.57
CA ARG A 88 4.06 20.88 -2.61
C ARG A 88 5.39 20.83 -3.36
N HIS A 89 6.18 19.79 -3.09
CA HIS A 89 7.50 19.54 -3.65
C HIS A 89 7.57 18.16 -4.30
N PRO A 90 6.97 18.01 -5.51
CA PRO A 90 7.01 16.73 -6.21
C PRO A 90 8.45 16.25 -6.45
N PRO A 91 8.77 14.98 -6.14
CA PRO A 91 10.09 14.36 -6.33
C PRO A 91 10.33 13.99 -7.81
N VAL A 92 9.88 14.84 -8.73
CA VAL A 92 9.99 14.68 -10.18
C VAL A 92 10.55 15.96 -10.83
N PRO A 93 11.17 15.85 -12.02
CA PRO A 93 11.63 17.02 -12.77
C PRO A 93 10.49 18.01 -13.03
N ARG A 94 10.84 19.31 -13.10
CA ARG A 94 9.86 20.42 -13.24
C ARG A 94 8.78 20.18 -14.30
N PRO A 95 9.08 19.66 -15.51
CA PRO A 95 8.07 19.43 -16.55
C PRO A 95 6.96 18.44 -16.16
N PHE A 96 7.23 17.51 -15.24
CA PHE A 96 6.30 16.45 -14.86
C PHE A 96 5.53 16.74 -13.57
N ARG A 97 5.82 17.87 -12.89
CA ARG A 97 5.26 18.18 -11.58
C ARG A 97 3.74 18.31 -11.60
N ASP A 98 3.19 18.91 -12.64
CA ASP A 98 1.74 19.14 -12.73
C ASP A 98 0.99 17.83 -13.00
N GLN A 99 1.56 16.97 -13.85
CA GLN A 99 1.04 15.62 -14.09
C GLN A 99 1.09 14.77 -12.81
N TYR A 100 2.24 14.78 -12.11
CA TYR A 100 2.40 14.12 -10.81
C TYR A 100 1.37 14.62 -9.79
N ARG A 101 1.19 15.96 -9.66
CA ARG A 101 0.21 16.54 -8.72
C ARG A 101 -1.22 16.13 -9.07
N ASN A 102 -1.57 16.04 -10.34
CA ASN A 102 -2.89 15.60 -10.77
C ASN A 102 -3.16 14.16 -10.31
N SER A 103 -2.25 13.24 -10.60
CA SER A 103 -2.38 11.85 -10.18
C SER A 103 -2.35 11.68 -8.66
N PHE A 104 -1.50 12.44 -7.97
CA PHE A 104 -1.47 12.51 -6.51
C PHE A 104 -2.81 12.96 -5.92
N ALA A 105 -3.39 14.05 -6.45
CA ALA A 105 -4.66 14.57 -5.98
C ALA A 105 -5.79 13.56 -6.19
N ARG A 106 -5.80 12.83 -7.33
CA ARG A 106 -6.78 11.77 -7.59
C ARG A 106 -6.71 10.64 -6.56
N GLY A 107 -5.51 10.19 -6.22
CA GLY A 107 -5.31 9.17 -5.17
C GLY A 107 -5.74 9.67 -3.78
N TYR A 108 -5.36 10.90 -3.44
CA TYR A 108 -5.76 11.55 -2.19
C TYR A 108 -7.29 11.62 -2.04
N GLN A 109 -7.97 12.03 -3.12
CA GLN A 109 -9.41 12.20 -3.13
C GLN A 109 -10.16 10.86 -3.08
N ALA A 110 -9.65 9.81 -3.75
CA ALA A 110 -10.20 8.46 -3.64
C ALA A 110 -10.16 7.94 -2.19
N ALA A 111 -9.03 8.12 -1.52
CA ALA A 111 -8.85 7.75 -0.12
C ALA A 111 -9.72 8.59 0.82
N GLN A 112 -9.80 9.90 0.61
CA GLN A 112 -10.66 10.81 1.37
C GLN A 112 -12.13 10.39 1.28
N ASN A 113 -12.65 10.16 0.06
CA ASN A 113 -14.02 9.72 -0.16
C ASN A 113 -14.31 8.41 0.57
N ARG A 114 -13.38 7.45 0.50
CA ARG A 114 -13.50 6.17 1.20
C ARG A 114 -13.56 6.35 2.71
N MET A 115 -12.70 7.19 3.29
CA MET A 115 -12.65 7.44 4.73
C MET A 115 -13.88 8.18 5.24
N MET A 116 -14.39 9.15 4.46
CA MET A 116 -15.64 9.84 4.76
C MET A 116 -16.81 8.86 4.75
N SER A 117 -16.92 8.03 3.70
CA SER A 117 -17.96 7.00 3.61
C SER A 117 -17.93 6.03 4.80
N MET A 118 -16.74 5.58 5.23
CA MET A 118 -16.58 4.71 6.41
C MET A 118 -16.90 5.42 7.73
N ARG A 119 -16.60 6.72 7.83
CA ARG A 119 -16.90 7.53 9.02
C ARG A 119 -18.40 7.78 9.17
N ASP A 120 -19.08 8.05 8.07
CA ASP A 120 -20.52 8.35 8.06
C ASP A 120 -21.35 7.07 8.26
N HIS A 121 -20.81 5.90 7.86
CA HIS A 121 -21.46 4.60 8.01
C HIS A 121 -20.58 3.62 8.81
N PRO A 122 -20.43 3.81 10.13
CA PRO A 122 -19.54 3.00 10.96
C PRO A 122 -19.96 1.52 11.09
N GLY A 123 -21.11 1.12 10.52
CA GLY A 123 -21.70 -0.21 10.66
C GLY A 123 -22.07 -0.93 9.37
N GLN A 124 -21.75 -0.41 8.17
CA GLN A 124 -22.02 -1.14 6.93
C GLN A 124 -20.91 -2.15 6.63
N ASN A 125 -20.74 -3.10 7.54
CA ASN A 125 -19.97 -4.30 7.31
C ASN A 125 -20.95 -5.38 6.84
N TRP A 126 -21.28 -5.40 5.54
CA TRP A 126 -21.81 -6.57 4.84
C TRP A 126 -22.88 -7.41 5.55
N ASP A 127 -23.91 -6.79 6.14
CA ASP A 127 -25.15 -7.52 6.43
C ASP A 127 -25.90 -7.76 5.11
N HIS A 128 -25.39 -8.72 4.33
CA HIS A 128 -26.11 -9.40 3.25
C HIS A 128 -27.04 -10.49 3.80
N ASP A 129 -27.44 -10.41 5.08
CA ASP A 129 -28.32 -11.37 5.74
C ASP A 129 -29.56 -10.67 6.29
N HIS A 130 -30.37 -10.04 5.43
CA HIS A 130 -31.75 -9.69 5.78
C HIS A 130 -32.69 -9.89 4.59
N ASP A 131 -32.67 -11.09 4.02
CA ASP A 131 -33.91 -11.68 3.51
C ASP A 131 -34.80 -12.05 4.71
N HIS A 132 -35.37 -11.01 5.31
CA HIS A 132 -36.39 -11.10 6.34
C HIS A 132 -37.68 -10.53 5.75
N TRP A 133 -38.31 -11.24 4.80
CA TRP A 133 -39.75 -11.14 4.51
C TRP A 133 -40.33 -12.42 3.91
N HIS A 134 -41.52 -12.91 4.30
CA HIS A 134 -42.37 -12.72 5.48
C HIS A 134 -43.60 -13.63 5.21
N TYR A 135 -44.04 -14.40 6.22
CA TYR A 135 -45.31 -15.17 6.32
C TYR A 135 -45.56 -16.35 5.38
#